data_AF-A0A0F7PRH2-F1
#
_entry.id   AF-A0A0F7PRH2-F1
#
_cell.length_a   1.000
_cell.length_b   1.000
_cell.length_c   1.000
_cell.angle_alpha   90.00
_cell.angle_beta   90.00
_cell.angle_gamma   90.00
#
_symmetry.space_group_name_H-M   'P 1'
#
loop_
_entity.id
_entity.type
_entity.pdbx_description
1 polymer ?
#
loop_
_entity_poly.entity_id
_entity_poly.type
_entity_poly.pdbx_seq_one_letter_code
_entity_poly.pdbx_strand_id
1 'polypeptide(L)' 'MVLKMSRPVRHYKTGIYQLRKRVPDHLIEIVGKREEKRSLKTRDPHEAKIVHAELLAEIEKRWRQLSEGLISLSHKQAVA' A
#
# COMPACT_ATOMS: atom_id res chain seq x y z
N MET A 1 8.77 -21.81 0.58
CA MET A 1 8.29 -20.68 -0.25
C MET A 1 8.68 -19.38 0.43
N VAL A 2 9.49 -18.52 -0.20
CA VAL A 2 9.85 -17.21 0.37
C VAL A 2 8.72 -16.23 0.06
N LEU A 3 8.10 -15.64 1.09
CA LEU A 3 7.13 -14.55 0.91
C LEU A 3 7.82 -13.41 0.17
N LYS A 4 7.38 -13.14 -1.06
CA LYS A 4 7.96 -12.11 -1.92
C LYS A 4 7.54 -10.75 -1.36
N MET A 5 8.33 -10.22 -0.44
CA MET A 5 8.11 -8.89 0.13
C MET A 5 8.14 -7.83 -0.97
N SER A 6 7.32 -6.79 -0.85
CA SER A 6 7.36 -5.68 -1.82
C SER A 6 8.75 -5.03 -1.75
N ARG A 7 9.33 -4.77 -2.92
CA ARG A 7 10.65 -4.16 -3.05
C ARG A 7 10.51 -2.82 -3.75
N PRO A 8 11.32 -1.81 -3.40
CA PRO A 8 11.36 -0.56 -4.14
C PRO A 8 11.80 -0.82 -5.58
N VAL A 9 11.01 -0.33 -6.54
CA VAL A 9 11.27 -0.49 -7.97
C VAL A 9 11.87 0.80 -8.52
N ARG A 10 13.04 0.72 -9.16
CA ARG A 10 13.66 1.88 -9.78
C ARG A 10 12.94 2.23 -11.08
N HIS A 11 12.55 3.50 -11.23
CA HIS A 11 11.95 3.97 -12.47
C HIS A 11 13.00 4.09 -13.58
N TYR A 12 12.73 3.51 -14.75
CA TYR A 12 13.69 3.42 -15.86
C TYR A 12 14.15 4.79 -16.38
N LYS A 13 13.25 5.78 -16.43
CA LYS A 13 13.55 7.11 -17.01
C LYS A 13 14.17 8.07 -16.00
N THR A 14 13.69 8.08 -14.76
CA THR A 14 14.07 9.09 -13.75
C THR A 14 15.08 8.57 -12.73
N GLY A 15 15.28 7.25 -12.66
CA GLY A 15 16.12 6.60 -11.68
C GLY A 15 15.60 6.65 -10.25
N ILE A 16 14.43 7.28 -10.01
CA ILE A 16 13.81 7.42 -8.69
C ILE A 16 13.11 6.12 -8.32
N TYR A 17 13.29 5.68 -7.08
CA TYR A 17 12.61 4.50 -6.57
C TYR A 17 11.13 4.76 -6.31
N GLN A 18 10.30 3.75 -6.55
CA GLN A 18 8.86 3.79 -6.34
C GLN A 18 8.43 2.57 -5.52
N LEU A 19 7.49 2.81 -4.62
CA LEU A 19 6.71 1.78 -3.94
C LEU A 19 5.49 1.45 -4.80
N ARG A 20 5.25 0.16 -4.98
CA ARG A 20 4.02 -0.37 -5.59
C ARG A 20 3.43 -1.39 -4.64
N LYS A 21 2.18 -1.18 -4.24
CA LYS A 21 1.44 -2.13 -3.41
C LYS A 21 0.03 -2.30 -3.97
N ARG A 22 -0.39 -3.56 -4.15
CA ARG A 22 -1.74 -3.91 -4.59
C ARG A 22 -2.73 -3.62 -3.46
N VAL A 23 -3.80 -2.89 -3.78
CA VAL A 23 -4.91 -2.64 -2.86
C VAL A 23 -5.69 -3.96 -2.66
N PRO A 24 -6.02 -4.35 -1.41
CA PRO A 24 -6.87 -5.51 -1.15
C PRO A 24 -8.23 -5.40 -1.85
N ASP A 25 -8.77 -6.52 -2.35
CA ASP A 25 -9.94 -6.48 -3.24
C ASP A 25 -11.18 -5.83 -2.61
N HIS A 26 -11.43 -6.08 -1.33
CA HIS A 26 -12.50 -5.46 -0.55
C HIS A 26 -12.33 -3.95 -0.34
N LEU A 27 -11.10 -3.42 -0.52
CA LEU A 27 -10.83 -1.98 -0.44
C LEU A 27 -10.82 -1.31 -1.81
N ILE A 28 -10.83 -2.06 -2.93
CA ILE A 28 -10.79 -1.48 -4.28
C ILE A 28 -11.99 -0.57 -4.53
N GLU A 29 -13.19 -0.98 -4.07
CA GLU A 29 -14.42 -0.19 -4.24
C GLU A 29 -14.40 1.11 -3.44
N ILE A 30 -13.74 1.13 -2.27
CA ILE A 30 -13.62 2.31 -1.41
C ILE A 30 -12.51 3.25 -1.89
N VAL A 31 -11.35 2.68 -2.22
CA VAL A 31 -10.14 3.44 -2.59
C VAL A 31 -10.21 3.87 -4.06
N GLY A 32 -11.04 3.21 -4.88
CA GLY A 32 -11.22 3.48 -6.31
C GLY A 32 -9.99 3.12 -7.16
N LYS A 33 -9.01 2.40 -6.59
CA LYS A 33 -7.75 2.05 -7.26
C LYS A 33 -7.35 0.61 -6.95
N ARG A 34 -6.74 -0.05 -7.93
CA ARG A 34 -6.24 -1.44 -7.81
C ARG A 34 -4.81 -1.51 -7.28
N GLU A 35 -4.00 -0.48 -7.52
CA GLU A 35 -2.63 -0.38 -7.03
C GLU A 35 -2.37 1.03 -6.51
N GLU A 36 -1.72 1.12 -5.34
CA GLU A 36 -1.15 2.35 -4.83
C GLU A 36 0.31 2.45 -5.30
N LYS A 37 0.60 3.51 -6.06
CA LYS A 37 1.96 3.82 -6.54
C LYS A 37 2.43 5.09 -5.83
N ARG A 38 3.55 5.01 -5.12
CA ARG A 38 4.15 6.15 -4.41
C ARG A 38 5.60 6.32 -4.86
N SER A 39 5.97 7.54 -5.23
CA SER A 39 7.37 7.87 -5.49
C SER A 39 8.10 8.02 -4.15
N LEU A 40 9.23 7.33 -4.00
CA LEU A 40 10.09 7.45 -2.81
C LEU A 40 10.96 8.71 -2.85
N LYS A 41 10.95 9.44 -3.98
CA LYS A 41 11.73 10.67 -4.22
C LYS A 41 13.25 10.54 -4.04
N THR A 42 13.77 9.34 -3.77
CA THR A 42 15.20 9.06 -3.65
C THR A 42 15.70 8.19 -4.81
N ARG A 43 16.98 8.35 -5.14
CA ARG A 43 17.75 7.50 -6.06
C ARG A 43 18.72 6.57 -5.32
N ASP A 44 18.89 6.75 -4.02
CA ASP A 44 19.76 5.91 -3.19
C ASP A 44 19.02 4.61 -2.80
N PRO A 45 19.56 3.43 -3.12
CA PRO A 45 18.97 2.15 -2.76
C PRO A 45 18.85 1.89 -1.24
N HIS A 46 19.74 2.46 -0.41
CA HIS A 46 19.68 2.31 1.04
C HIS A 46 18.55 3.16 1.62
N GLU A 47 18.51 4.44 1.29
CA GLU A 47 17.42 5.34 1.67
C GLU A 47 16.08 4.82 1.15
N ALA A 48 16.04 4.32 -0.09
CA ALA A 48 14.83 3.75 -0.66
C ALA A 48 14.28 2.56 0.14
N LYS A 49 15.14 1.73 0.75
CA LYS A 49 14.67 0.62 1.60
C LYS A 49 14.01 1.13 2.88
N ILE A 50 14.60 2.15 3.51
CA ILE A 50 14.11 2.76 4.75
C ILE A 50 12.75 3.42 4.48
N VAL A 51 12.71 4.36 3.54
CA VAL A 51 11.49 5.11 3.18
C VAL A 51 10.40 4.17 2.67
N HIS A 52 10.77 3.11 1.94
CA HIS A 52 9.80 2.10 1.51
C HIS A 52 9.17 1.38 2.69
N ALA A 53 9.94 0.99 3.72
CA ALA A 53 9.39 0.31 4.89
C ALA A 53 8.44 1.22 5.67
N GLU A 54 8.79 2.50 5.84
CA GLU A 54 7.95 3.50 6.52
C GLU A 54 6.63 3.73 5.79
N LEU A 55 6.69 4.01 4.48
CA LEU A 55 5.49 4.23 3.67
C LEU A 55 4.63 2.97 3.54
N LEU A 56 5.25 1.79 3.52
CA LEU A 56 4.53 0.53 3.50
C LEU A 56 3.72 0.35 4.80
N ALA A 57 4.33 0.62 5.96
CA ALA A 57 3.65 0.56 7.24
C ALA A 57 2.50 1.57 7.33
N GLU A 58 2.68 2.78 6.79
CA GLU A 58 1.62 3.80 6.73
C GLU A 58 0.44 3.35 5.87
N ILE A 59 0.71 2.77 4.69
CA ILE A 59 -0.33 2.24 3.80
C ILE A 59 -1.08 1.08 4.46
N GLU A 60 -0.36 0.15 5.09
CA GLU A 60 -0.97 -0.99 5.78
C GLU A 60 -1.82 -0.54 6.97
N LYS A 61 -1.36 0.45 7.74
CA LYS A 61 -2.15 1.07 8.81
C LYS A 61 -3.42 1.71 8.27
N ARG A 62 -3.32 2.45 7.16
CA ARG A 62 -4.49 3.06 6.50
C ARG A 62 -5.48 2.00 6.02
N TRP A 63 -5.00 0.92 5.41
CA TRP A 63 -5.87 -0.18 4.98
C TRP A 63 -6.52 -0.91 6.14
N ARG A 64 -5.80 -1.11 7.24
CA ARG A 64 -6.38 -1.67 8.45
C ARG A 64 -7.49 -0.77 8.99
N GLN A 65 -7.28 0.55 9.05
CA GLN A 65 -8.32 1.49 9.48
C GLN A 65 -9.54 1.49 8.55
N LEU A 66 -9.32 1.47 7.23
CA LEU A 66 -10.40 1.38 6.24
C LEU A 66 -11.14 0.05 6.35
N SER A 67 -10.41 -1.05 6.56
CA SER A 67 -10.98 -2.38 6.73
C SER A 67 -11.74 -2.50 8.05
N GLU A 68 -11.24 -1.95 9.16
CA GLU A 68 -11.94 -1.94 10.46
C GLU A 68 -13.23 -1.10 10.36
N GLY A 69 -13.18 0.05 9.70
CA GLY A 69 -14.38 0.85 9.41
C GLY A 69 -15.36 0.14 8.47
N LEU A 70 -14.88 -0.55 7.44
CA LEU A 70 -15.73 -1.33 6.53
C LEU A 70 -16.34 -2.55 7.22
N ILE A 71 -15.56 -3.27 8.03
CA ILE A 71 -16.03 -4.41 8.81
C ILE A 71 -17.02 -3.95 9.87
N SER A 72 -16.80 -2.80 10.52
CA SER A 72 -17.77 -2.25 11.49
C SER A 72 -19.06 -1.76 10.83
N LEU A 73 -19.00 -1.25 9.59
CA LEU A 73 -20.17 -0.91 8.79
C LEU A 73 -20.90 -2.17 8.30
N SER A 74 -20.16 -3.18 7.83
CA SER A 74 -20.69 -4.46 7.36
C SER A 74 -21.35 -5.28 8.48
N HIS A 75 -20.84 -5.23 9.72
CA HIS A 75 -21.46 -5.92 10.86
C HIS A 75 -22.75 -5.23 11.37
N LYS A 76 -22.98 -3.95 11.05
CA LYS A 76 -24.21 -3.21 11.41
C LYS A 76 -25.33 -3.30 10.37
N GLN A 77 -25.12 -3.98 9.23
CA GLN A 77 -26.14 -4.16 8.18
C GLN A 77 -26.75 -5.57 8.14
N ALA A 78 -26.69 -6.33 9.24
CA ALA A 78 -27.34 -7.64 9.36
C ALA A 78 -28.56 -7.66 10.31
N VAL A 79 -29.08 -6.51 10.73
CA VAL A 79 -30.34 -6.41 11.50
C VAL A 79 -31.12 -5.17 11.09
N ALA A 80 -32.01 -5.31 10.11
CA ALA A 80 -33.27 -4.58 9.98
C ALA A 80 -34.13 -5.27 8.91
#